data_AF-A0A5M6IEZ9-F1
#
_entry.id   AF-A0A5M6IEZ9-F1
#
_cell.length_a   1.000
_cell.length_b   1.000
_cell.length_c   1.000
_cell.angle_alpha   90.00
_cell.angle_beta   90.00
_cell.angle_gamma   90.00
#
_symmetry.space_group_name_H-M   'P 1'
#
loop_
_entity.id
_entity.type
_entity.pdbx_description
1 polymer ?
#
loop_
_entity_poly.entity_id
_entity_poly.type
_entity_poly.pdbx_seq_one_letter_code
_entity_poly.pdbx_strand_id
1 'polypeptide(L)'
;MRTKHKIMTGLGVILVISLTLVWMRWGPDSWEVQITGTTGDGREIQYRIDTVYAGTADTLIFKNQDAGFFPPYFKFDSANLQSVANRVTRECPQEPVIVNGYGMRIPFLDMFPNATSIEAPERCRKAPSDPGSSETNGAS
;
A
#
# COMPACT_ATOMS: atom_id res chain seq x y z
N MET A 1 -32.51 -36.73 8.31
CA MET A 1 -31.98 -35.69 7.41
C MET A 1 -32.15 -34.24 7.93
N ARG A 2 -33.25 -33.90 8.60
CA ARG A 2 -33.58 -32.52 9.04
C ARG A 2 -32.61 -31.88 10.04
N THR A 3 -32.00 -32.66 10.93
CA THR A 3 -31.06 -32.20 11.97
C THR A 3 -29.69 -31.82 11.40
N LYS A 4 -29.19 -32.60 10.42
CA LYS A 4 -27.93 -32.30 9.70
C LYS A 4 -28.02 -30.94 9.00
N HIS A 5 -29.17 -30.62 8.40
CA HIS A 5 -29.38 -29.35 7.70
C HIS A 5 -29.39 -28.13 8.64
N LYS A 6 -29.97 -28.24 9.84
CA LYS A 6 -29.96 -27.19 10.88
C LYS A 6 -28.55 -26.93 11.44
N ILE A 7 -27.77 -27.98 11.64
CA ILE A 7 -26.36 -27.88 12.07
C ILE A 7 -25.52 -27.22 10.97
N MET A 8 -25.72 -27.63 9.71
CA MET A 8 -25.02 -27.05 8.57
C MET A 8 -25.35 -25.55 8.38
N THR A 9 -26.60 -25.15 8.58
CA THR A 9 -27.00 -23.73 8.53
C THR A 9 -26.40 -22.93 9.69
N GLY A 10 -26.43 -23.47 10.92
CA GLY A 10 -25.78 -22.84 12.08
C GLY A 10 -24.28 -22.64 11.89
N LEU A 11 -23.57 -23.67 11.41
CA LEU A 11 -22.14 -23.58 11.06
C LEU A 11 -21.88 -22.56 9.94
N GLY A 12 -22.72 -22.53 8.91
CA GLY A 12 -22.60 -21.56 7.81
C GLY A 12 -22.72 -20.11 8.30
N VAL A 13 -23.68 -19.83 9.19
CA VAL A 13 -23.84 -18.48 9.77
C VAL A 13 -22.63 -18.09 10.62
N ILE A 14 -22.12 -19.00 11.46
CA ILE A 14 -20.91 -18.76 12.27
C ILE A 14 -19.70 -18.50 11.36
N LEU A 15 -19.55 -19.28 10.29
CA LEU A 15 -18.45 -19.09 9.34
C LEU A 15 -18.53 -17.72 8.65
N VAL A 16 -19.72 -17.31 8.19
CA VAL A 16 -19.91 -15.97 7.61
C VAL A 16 -19.56 -14.88 8.63
N ILE A 17 -20.09 -14.94 9.85
CA ILE A 17 -19.77 -13.97 10.92
C ILE A 17 -18.26 -13.93 11.17
N SER A 18 -17.61 -15.08 11.27
CA SER A 18 -16.17 -15.16 11.50
C SER A 18 -15.37 -14.53 10.34
N LEU A 19 -15.73 -14.78 9.08
CA LEU A 19 -15.12 -14.14 7.93
C LEU A 19 -15.34 -12.63 7.93
N THR A 20 -16.53 -12.17 8.33
CA THR A 20 -16.85 -10.73 8.39
C THR A 20 -16.01 -10.03 9.47
N LEU A 21 -15.86 -10.66 10.64
CA LEU A 21 -15.01 -10.13 11.73
C LEU A 21 -13.53 -10.11 11.35
N VAL A 22 -13.04 -11.15 10.67
CA VAL A 22 -11.66 -11.19 10.16
C VAL A 22 -11.44 -10.07 9.14
N TRP A 23 -12.37 -9.88 8.21
CA TRP A 23 -12.28 -8.80 7.22
C TRP A 23 -12.37 -7.41 7.86
N MET A 24 -13.24 -7.19 8.85
CA MET A 24 -13.28 -5.92 9.58
C MET A 24 -12.01 -5.67 10.39
N ARG A 25 -11.39 -6.74 10.92
CA ARG A 25 -10.22 -6.62 11.78
C ARG A 25 -8.92 -6.44 11.01
N TRP A 26 -8.78 -7.08 9.84
CA TRP A 26 -7.56 -7.16 9.02
C TRP A 26 -7.78 -6.77 7.55
N GLY A 27 -8.87 -6.05 7.27
CA GLY A 27 -9.22 -5.60 5.94
C GLY A 27 -8.28 -4.53 5.39
N PRO A 28 -8.64 -3.97 4.22
CA PRO A 28 -7.94 -2.83 3.65
C PRO A 28 -8.00 -1.64 4.60
N ASP A 29 -6.89 -0.93 4.72
CA ASP A 29 -6.75 0.27 5.53
C ASP A 29 -5.98 1.34 4.74
N SER A 30 -6.11 2.59 5.17
CA SER A 30 -5.56 3.77 4.52
C SER A 30 -4.85 4.62 5.55
N TRP A 31 -3.56 4.85 5.36
CA TRP A 31 -2.74 5.62 6.28
C TRP A 31 -2.26 6.91 5.63
N GLU A 32 -2.49 8.04 6.30
CA GLU A 32 -1.91 9.32 5.94
C GLU A 32 -0.49 9.41 6.51
N VAL A 33 0.50 9.39 5.62
CA VAL A 33 1.91 9.28 5.98
C VAL A 33 2.81 10.11 5.07
N GLN A 34 3.99 10.48 5.55
CA GLN A 34 5.06 11.05 4.72
C GLN A 34 6.05 9.96 4.33
N ILE A 35 6.39 9.85 3.04
CA ILE A 35 7.39 8.88 2.56
C ILE A 35 8.78 9.46 2.77
N THR A 36 9.56 8.80 3.62
CA THR A 36 10.91 9.24 4.03
C THR A 36 12.03 8.53 3.28
N GLY A 37 11.74 7.37 2.70
CA GLY A 37 12.70 6.63 1.92
C GLY A 37 12.13 5.35 1.33
N THR A 38 12.85 4.78 0.37
CA THR A 38 12.56 3.44 -0.13
C THR A 38 13.84 2.61 -0.23
N THR A 39 13.71 1.30 -0.13
CA THR A 39 14.81 0.35 -0.38
C THR A 39 14.26 -0.86 -1.13
N GLY A 40 14.98 -1.29 -2.16
CA GLY A 40 14.67 -2.48 -2.94
C GLY A 40 15.87 -2.85 -3.82
N ASP A 41 16.33 -4.09 -3.74
CA ASP A 41 17.52 -4.58 -4.47
C ASP A 41 17.16 -5.30 -5.78
N GLY A 42 15.85 -5.42 -6.08
CA GLY A 42 15.30 -6.13 -7.24
C GLY A 42 15.57 -7.64 -7.25
N ARG A 43 16.27 -8.18 -6.24
CA ARG A 43 16.71 -9.59 -6.15
C ARG A 43 16.04 -10.33 -5.01
N GLU A 44 15.86 -9.67 -3.88
CA GLU A 44 15.10 -10.11 -2.72
C GLU A 44 13.84 -9.28 -2.56
N ILE A 45 13.07 -9.16 -3.64
CA ILE A 45 11.61 -9.22 -3.61
C ILE A 45 10.92 -8.51 -2.42
N GLN A 46 11.40 -7.36 -1.96
CA GLN A 46 10.90 -6.71 -0.77
C GLN A 46 11.10 -5.22 -0.90
N TYR A 47 10.03 -4.56 -1.32
CA TYR A 47 10.00 -3.11 -1.48
C TYR A 47 9.67 -2.50 -0.14
N ARG A 48 10.67 -1.89 0.50
CA ARG A 48 10.52 -1.20 1.77
C ARG A 48 10.14 0.25 1.52
N ILE A 49 9.01 0.69 2.06
CA ILE A 49 8.59 2.11 2.06
C ILE A 49 8.59 2.55 3.52
N ASP A 50 9.53 3.43 3.86
CA ASP A 50 9.67 3.98 5.20
C ASP A 50 8.81 5.23 5.30
N THR A 51 7.85 5.21 6.21
CA THR A 51 6.90 6.32 6.36
C THR A 51 6.76 6.76 7.81
N VAL A 52 6.34 8.00 8.00
CA VAL A 52 6.01 8.57 9.31
C VAL A 52 4.57 9.07 9.25
N TYR A 53 3.76 8.75 10.24
CA TYR A 53 2.39 9.27 10.33
C TYR A 53 2.39 10.80 10.30
N ALA A 54 1.50 11.37 9.49
CA ALA A 54 1.43 12.82 9.35
C ALA A 54 1.17 13.48 10.72
N GLY A 55 2.04 14.42 11.10
CA GLY A 55 1.94 15.14 12.36
C GLY A 55 2.41 14.38 13.61
N THR A 56 2.99 13.17 13.47
CA THR A 56 3.60 12.43 14.59
C THR A 56 5.05 12.03 14.30
N ALA A 57 5.69 11.33 15.24
CA ALA A 57 7.02 10.72 15.06
C ALA A 57 6.94 9.19 14.85
N ASP A 58 5.73 8.65 14.73
CA ASP A 58 5.50 7.21 14.64
C ASP A 58 5.81 6.71 13.23
N THR A 59 6.70 5.72 13.14
CA THR A 59 7.10 5.14 11.86
C THR A 59 6.20 3.98 11.46
N LEU A 60 5.77 3.96 10.20
CA LEU A 60 5.09 2.86 9.56
C LEU A 60 5.92 2.37 8.38
N ILE A 61 6.28 1.08 8.38
CA ILE A 61 7.11 0.47 7.35
C ILE A 61 6.26 -0.51 6.56
N PHE A 62 6.13 -0.27 5.27
CA PHE A 62 5.52 -1.21 4.33
C PHE A 62 6.61 -2.09 3.73
N LYS A 63 6.37 -3.40 3.66
CA LYS A 63 7.26 -4.34 2.97
C LYS A 63 6.43 -5.17 2.00
N ASN A 64 6.38 -4.73 0.75
CA ASN A 64 5.73 -5.48 -0.30
C ASN A 64 6.64 -6.59 -0.77
N GLN A 65 6.20 -7.84 -0.63
CA GLN A 65 6.94 -8.97 -1.19
C GLN A 65 6.37 -9.30 -2.57
N ASP A 66 7.16 -9.31 -3.66
CA ASP A 66 6.77 -10.04 -4.89
C ASP A 66 6.71 -11.56 -4.59
N ALA A 67 5.98 -12.35 -5.36
CA ALA A 67 5.98 -13.81 -5.27
C ALA A 67 6.38 -14.14 -6.68
N GLY A 68 7.20 -15.18 -6.78
CA GLY A 68 7.42 -15.78 -8.07
C GLY A 68 6.12 -16.35 -8.65
N PHE A 69 6.28 -17.40 -9.43
CA PHE A 69 5.28 -17.92 -10.36
C PHE A 69 3.91 -18.38 -9.78
N PHE A 70 3.64 -18.29 -8.47
CA PHE A 70 2.36 -18.70 -7.88
C PHE A 70 2.09 -18.01 -6.51
N PRO A 71 0.87 -17.55 -6.17
CA PRO A 71 -0.35 -17.39 -6.98
C PRO A 71 -0.46 -15.98 -7.62
N PRO A 72 -1.18 -15.85 -8.75
CA PRO A 72 -1.09 -14.72 -9.70
C PRO A 72 -1.71 -13.38 -9.24
N TYR A 73 -2.28 -13.31 -8.03
CA TYR A 73 -3.26 -12.25 -7.74
C TYR A 73 -2.72 -11.01 -7.01
N PHE A 74 -1.48 -11.00 -6.53
CA PHE A 74 -1.05 -9.95 -5.60
C PHE A 74 0.10 -9.05 -6.09
N LYS A 75 0.72 -9.30 -7.24
CA LYS A 75 2.16 -9.00 -7.38
C LYS A 75 2.63 -8.54 -8.78
N PHE A 76 1.96 -7.54 -9.34
CA PHE A 76 2.41 -6.85 -10.57
C PHE A 76 2.81 -5.38 -10.37
N ASP A 77 2.58 -4.79 -9.19
CA ASP A 77 2.76 -3.35 -9.00
C ASP A 77 3.80 -2.95 -7.95
N SER A 78 4.51 -3.87 -7.26
CA SER A 78 5.44 -3.47 -6.20
C SER A 78 6.60 -2.60 -6.70
N ALA A 79 7.17 -2.92 -7.88
CA ALA A 79 8.18 -2.09 -8.54
C ALA A 79 7.64 -0.71 -8.93
N ASN A 80 6.38 -0.67 -9.40
CA ASN A 80 5.70 0.58 -9.75
C ASN A 80 5.44 1.43 -8.50
N LEU A 81 4.93 0.83 -7.43
CA LEU A 81 4.74 1.49 -6.12
C LEU A 81 6.05 2.03 -5.57
N GLN A 82 7.16 1.28 -5.66
CA GLN A 82 8.46 1.79 -5.26
C GLN A 82 8.91 2.97 -6.13
N SER A 83 8.68 2.93 -7.45
CA SER A 83 9.00 4.05 -8.34
C SER A 83 8.22 5.31 -7.96
N VAL A 84 6.92 5.16 -7.66
CA VAL A 84 6.07 6.27 -7.17
C VAL A 84 6.58 6.79 -5.83
N ALA A 85 6.86 5.91 -4.87
CA ALA A 85 7.39 6.30 -3.56
C ALA A 85 8.73 7.03 -3.66
N ASN A 86 9.65 6.55 -4.52
CA ASN A 86 10.93 7.20 -4.79
C ASN A 86 10.75 8.60 -5.39
N ARG A 87 9.79 8.77 -6.29
CA ARG A 87 9.49 10.07 -6.89
C ARG A 87 8.91 11.03 -5.86
N VAL A 88 7.92 10.60 -5.07
CA VAL A 88 7.34 11.40 -3.99
C VAL A 88 8.43 11.86 -3.02
N THR A 89 9.35 10.97 -2.63
CA THR A 89 10.46 11.31 -1.74
C THR A 89 11.38 12.38 -2.33
N ARG A 90 11.58 12.39 -3.66
CA ARG A 90 12.47 13.35 -4.34
C ARG A 90 11.81 14.69 -4.62
N GLU A 91 10.59 14.67 -5.15
CA GLU A 91 9.89 15.85 -5.64
C GLU A 91 9.06 16.53 -4.54
N CYS A 92 8.57 15.75 -3.56
CA CYS A 92 7.64 16.22 -2.52
C CYS A 92 7.94 15.58 -1.14
N PRO A 93 9.17 15.70 -0.60
CA PRO A 93 9.57 15.01 0.64
C PRO A 93 8.76 15.39 1.89
N GLN A 94 8.12 16.56 1.88
CA GLN A 94 7.33 17.06 3.02
C GLN A 94 5.82 16.84 2.85
N GLU A 95 5.39 16.33 1.69
CA GLU A 95 3.96 16.19 1.40
C GLU A 95 3.40 14.92 2.05
N PRO A 96 2.32 15.01 2.84
CA PRO A 96 1.59 13.83 3.27
C PRO A 96 0.90 13.17 2.07
N VAL A 97 0.96 11.84 2.03
CA VAL A 97 0.32 11.01 1.01
C VAL A 97 -0.51 9.94 1.68
N ILE A 98 -1.55 9.46 0.98
CA ILE A 98 -2.33 8.34 1.46
C ILE A 98 -1.73 7.06 0.89
N VAL A 99 -1.28 6.17 1.78
CA VAL A 99 -0.88 4.81 1.41
C VAL A 99 -2.03 3.89 1.75
N ASN A 100 -2.60 3.24 0.75
CA ASN A 100 -3.59 2.18 0.96
C ASN A 100 -2.87 0.85 1.04
N GLY A 101 -3.39 -0.07 1.84
CA GLY A 101 -2.79 -1.39 1.97
C GLY A 101 -3.59 -2.33 2.85
N TYR A 102 -2.98 -3.44 3.21
CA TYR A 102 -3.56 -4.42 4.11
C TYR A 102 -2.50 -5.07 5.00
N GLY A 103 -2.98 -5.63 6.11
CA GLY A 103 -2.15 -6.30 7.10
C GLY A 103 -1.75 -5.39 8.26
N MET A 104 -1.12 -5.98 9.26
CA MET A 104 -0.65 -5.29 10.45
C MET A 104 0.85 -5.49 10.64
N ARG A 105 1.48 -4.52 11.31
CA ARG A 105 2.82 -4.73 11.85
C ARG A 105 2.73 -5.71 13.03
N ILE A 106 3.32 -6.89 12.86
CA ILE A 106 3.47 -7.89 13.94
C ILE A 106 4.97 -8.13 14.15
N PRO A 107 5.60 -7.43 15.13
CA PRO A 107 7.04 -7.49 15.38
C PRO A 107 7.59 -8.91 15.55
N PHE A 108 6.88 -9.76 16.28
CA PHE A 108 7.37 -11.09 16.62
C PHE A 108 7.33 -12.10 15.46
N LEU A 109 6.56 -11.85 14.40
CA LEU A 109 6.48 -12.71 13.21
C LEU A 109 7.23 -12.12 12.00
N ASP A 110 7.98 -11.03 12.19
CA ASP A 110 8.56 -10.24 11.09
C ASP A 110 7.52 -9.84 10.01
N MET A 111 6.25 -9.69 10.40
CA MET A 111 5.19 -9.30 9.48
C MET A 111 5.04 -7.79 9.43
N PHE A 112 4.94 -7.28 8.21
CA PHE A 112 4.73 -5.87 7.89
C PHE A 112 3.51 -5.74 6.99
N PRO A 113 2.81 -4.60 7.04
CA PRO A 113 1.74 -4.31 6.10
C PRO A 113 2.26 -4.28 4.65
N ASN A 114 1.38 -4.62 3.71
CA ASN A 114 1.62 -4.49 2.28
C ASN A 114 0.87 -3.26 1.76
N ALA A 115 1.55 -2.40 0.99
CA ALA A 115 0.92 -1.29 0.29
C ALA A 115 0.30 -1.78 -1.02
N THR A 116 -0.87 -1.27 -1.38
CA THR A 116 -1.57 -1.58 -2.64
C THR A 116 -1.63 -0.37 -3.56
N SER A 117 -1.70 0.83 -3.01
CA SER A 117 -1.63 2.07 -3.78
C SER A 117 -1.04 3.23 -2.97
N ILE A 118 -0.51 4.22 -3.68
CA ILE A 118 -0.02 5.47 -3.11
C ILE A 118 -0.75 6.61 -3.82
N GLU A 119 -1.57 7.32 -3.07
CA GLU A 119 -2.25 8.52 -3.52
C GLU A 119 -1.44 9.73 -3.06
N ALA A 120 -0.66 10.25 -4.00
CA ALA A 120 0.09 11.48 -3.85
C ALA A 120 -0.46 12.52 -4.84
N PRO A 121 -0.32 13.83 -4.53
CA PRO A 121 -0.73 14.86 -5.46
C PRO A 121 -0.07 14.72 -6.82
N GLU A 122 -0.77 15.12 -7.88
CA GLU A 122 -0.35 14.85 -9.26
C GLU A 122 1.04 15.43 -9.57
N ARG A 123 1.37 16.61 -9.02
CA ARG A 123 2.70 17.25 -9.12
C ARG A 123 3.85 16.38 -8.60
N CYS A 124 3.58 15.54 -7.60
CA CYS A 124 4.56 14.65 -6.99
C CYS A 124 4.72 13.33 -7.76
N ARG A 125 3.79 13.03 -8.68
CA ARG A 125 3.78 11.80 -9.49
C ARG A 125 4.15 12.04 -10.95
N LYS A 126 3.93 13.26 -11.46
CA LYS A 126 4.30 13.65 -12.83
C LYS A 126 5.82 13.66 -13.01
N ALA A 127 6.25 13.38 -14.23
CA ALA A 127 7.62 13.70 -14.64
C ALA A 127 7.83 15.21 -14.51
N PRO A 128 9.02 15.69 -14.10
CA PRO A 128 9.36 17.09 -14.25
C PRO A 128 9.12 17.47 -15.70
N SER A 129 8.19 18.40 -15.93
CA SER A 129 8.08 19.07 -17.22
C SER A 129 9.39 19.80 -17.46
N ASP A 130 9.97 19.66 -18.65
CA ASP A 130 11.19 20.36 -19.05
C ASP A 130 11.10 21.83 -18.62
N PRO A 131 12.13 22.39 -17.94
CA PRO A 131 12.15 23.81 -17.59
C PRO A 131 12.20 24.74 -18.83
N GLY A 132 12.14 24.20 -20.05
CA GLY A 132 12.20 24.91 -21.32
C GLY A 132 10.86 25.07 -22.06
N SER A 133 9.75 24.50 -21.61
CA SER A 133 8.43 24.82 -22.19
C SER A 133 7.75 25.89 -21.36
N SER A 134 8.38 27.06 -21.28
CA SER A 134 7.64 28.30 -21.13
C SER A 134 6.55 28.32 -22.20
N GLU A 135 5.31 28.30 -21.73
CA GLU A 135 4.11 28.57 -22.51
C GLU A 135 4.37 29.76 -23.44
N THR A 136 4.60 29.47 -24.71
CA THR A 136 4.36 30.45 -25.77
C THR A 136 2.85 30.50 -25.97
N ASN A 137 2.14 31.00 -24.96
CA ASN A 137 0.75 31.40 -25.11
C ASN A 137 0.79 32.73 -25.88
N GLY A 138 0.57 32.63 -27.19
CA GLY A 138 0.50 33.80 -28.06
C GLY A 138 -0.69 34.68 -27.72
N ALA A 139 -0.51 35.99 -27.88
CA ALA A 139 -1.46 36.88 -28.53
C ALA A 139 -0.94 38.32 -28.50
N SER A 140 -0.88 38.91 -29.70
CA SER A 140 -0.73 40.34 -30.04
C SER A 140 0.67 40.94 -30.02
#